data_AF-A0A7C2MZ79-F1
#
_entry.id   AF-A0A7C2MZ79-F1
#
_cell.length_a   1.000
_cell.length_b   1.000
_cell.length_c   1.000
_cell.angle_alpha   90.00
_cell.angle_beta   90.00
_cell.angle_gamma   90.00
#
_symmetry.space_group_name_H-M   'P 1'
#
loop_
_entity.id
_entity.type
_entity.pdbx_description
1 polymer ?
#
loop_
_entity_poly.entity_id
_entity_poly.type
_entity_poly.pdbx_seq_one_letter_code
_entity_poly.pdbx_strand_id
1 'polypeptide(L)'
;MMLVSVLAISINISTDIFVWIYALLVLFIYSFLYKDNIFYKFAEHLFIGVSAGYWVVYTYWSYLHPNIFLSLERILYMNYLHNSLIKDQVIPYYNFDLILPIVGNYKLTLGLPSLTSNFWALLNIIIPTILGLLVLAKLFPKIGWVSRISIAFIIGVTAGINIYSTGIADIIKQINSTINPIFNLTTGSIDWVSTIIMLVGVLSTLLYFYFAIEFKGPVLNVVKIGIIFLMIGFGTAFGFTVMARASLAIQIFNFLINQWLGIKIN
;
A
#
# COMPACT_ATOMS: atom_id res chain seq x y z
N MET A 1 -40.50 38.85 -21.88
CA MET A 1 -41.00 37.49 -22.18
C MET A 1 -39.91 36.52 -21.79
N MET A 2 -39.97 35.99 -20.56
CA MET A 2 -38.96 35.09 -19.99
C MET A 2 -39.01 33.76 -20.76
N LEU A 3 -37.98 33.48 -21.56
CA LEU A 3 -37.74 32.15 -22.08
C LEU A 3 -37.25 31.29 -20.91
N VAL A 4 -38.17 30.48 -20.39
CA VAL A 4 -37.87 29.35 -19.52
C VAL A 4 -36.90 28.45 -20.29
N SER A 5 -35.63 28.43 -19.90
CA SER A 5 -34.68 27.43 -20.38
C SER A 5 -35.17 26.07 -19.89
N VAL A 6 -35.80 25.31 -20.77
CA VAL A 6 -36.17 23.93 -20.50
C VAL A 6 -34.87 23.15 -20.30
N LEU A 7 -34.67 22.65 -19.08
CA LEU A 7 -33.59 21.71 -18.75
C LEU A 7 -33.65 20.54 -19.74
N ALA A 8 -32.70 20.51 -20.67
CA ALA A 8 -32.64 19.48 -21.69
C ALA A 8 -31.75 18.35 -21.17
N ILE A 9 -32.37 17.25 -20.73
CA ILE A 9 -31.65 16.04 -20.35
C ILE A 9 -31.22 15.34 -21.64
N SER A 10 -29.92 15.34 -21.92
CA SER A 10 -29.33 14.52 -22.99
C SER A 10 -28.72 13.26 -22.38
N ILE A 11 -29.09 12.10 -22.92
CA ILE A 11 -28.56 10.79 -22.52
C ILE A 11 -27.66 10.31 -23.65
N ASN A 12 -26.36 10.21 -23.38
CA ASN A 12 -25.40 9.65 -24.33
C ASN A 12 -24.67 8.50 -23.67
N ILE A 13 -25.18 7.29 -23.89
CA ILE A 13 -24.63 6.07 -23.30
C ILE A 13 -23.24 5.84 -23.88
N SER A 14 -22.27 5.50 -23.01
CA SER A 14 -20.90 5.24 -23.43
C SER A 14 -20.81 4.11 -24.47
N THR A 15 -20.01 4.33 -25.50
CA THR A 15 -19.69 3.33 -26.53
C THR A 15 -18.50 2.45 -26.17
N ASP A 16 -17.78 2.75 -25.09
CA ASP A 16 -16.52 2.09 -24.75
C ASP A 16 -16.77 0.79 -23.98
N ILE A 17 -16.29 -0.33 -24.53
CA ILE A 17 -16.46 -1.66 -23.94
C ILE A 17 -15.88 -1.75 -22.51
N PHE A 18 -14.79 -1.05 -22.23
CA PHE A 18 -14.17 -1.04 -20.90
C PHE A 18 -15.04 -0.34 -19.85
N VAL A 19 -15.76 0.73 -20.23
CA VAL A 19 -16.69 1.43 -19.35
C VAL A 19 -17.86 0.52 -18.98
N TRP A 20 -18.34 -0.27 -19.94
CA TRP A 20 -19.36 -1.29 -19.70
C TRP A 20 -18.89 -2.39 -18.76
N ILE A 21 -17.69 -2.92 -18.95
CA ILE A 21 -17.11 -3.94 -18.07
C ILE A 21 -16.98 -3.40 -16.63
N TYR A 22 -16.47 -2.18 -16.47
CA TYR A 22 -16.35 -1.55 -15.15
C TYR A 22 -17.73 -1.32 -14.51
N ALA A 23 -18.70 -0.79 -15.27
CA ALA A 23 -20.06 -0.56 -14.77
C ALA A 23 -20.73 -1.87 -14.29
N LEU A 24 -20.59 -2.95 -15.06
CA LEU A 24 -21.13 -4.26 -14.68
C LEU A 24 -20.46 -4.82 -13.42
N LEU A 25 -19.13 -4.72 -13.31
CA LEU A 25 -18.41 -5.16 -12.10
C LEU A 25 -18.82 -4.37 -10.87
N VAL A 26 -18.98 -3.05 -11.01
CA VAL A 26 -19.51 -2.19 -9.94
C VAL A 26 -20.90 -2.66 -9.53
N LEU A 27 -21.83 -2.84 -10.48
CA LEU A 27 -23.18 -3.31 -10.16
C LEU A 27 -23.18 -4.68 -9.48
N PHE A 28 -22.30 -5.60 -9.87
CA PHE A 28 -22.17 -6.90 -9.20
C PHE A 28 -21.75 -6.76 -7.74
N ILE A 29 -20.83 -5.83 -7.44
CA ILE A 29 -20.41 -5.55 -6.06
C ILE A 29 -21.56 -4.90 -5.27
N TYR A 30 -22.27 -3.93 -5.85
CA TYR A 30 -23.42 -3.28 -5.20
C TYR A 30 -24.64 -4.19 -5.05
N SER A 31 -24.73 -5.28 -5.82
CA SER A 31 -25.76 -6.31 -5.62
C SER A 31 -25.76 -6.89 -4.21
N PHE A 32 -24.67 -6.74 -3.44
CA PHE A 32 -24.63 -7.05 -2.00
C PHE A 32 -25.77 -6.39 -1.21
N LEU A 33 -26.14 -5.16 -1.59
CA LEU A 33 -27.21 -4.41 -0.92
C LEU A 33 -28.57 -5.12 -1.02
N TYR A 34 -28.73 -6.03 -2.00
CA TYR A 34 -29.97 -6.75 -2.29
C TYR A 34 -29.94 -8.22 -1.81
N LYS A 35 -29.02 -8.60 -0.90
CA LYS A 35 -28.73 -9.97 -0.37
C LYS A 35 -27.64 -10.72 -1.15
N ASP A 36 -27.12 -11.82 -0.56
CA ASP A 36 -26.09 -12.71 -1.11
C ASP A 36 -26.45 -13.32 -2.47
N ASN A 37 -26.16 -12.62 -3.56
CA ASN A 37 -26.39 -13.05 -4.94
C ASN A 37 -25.16 -13.79 -5.53
N ILE A 38 -25.36 -14.65 -6.54
CA ILE A 38 -24.28 -15.33 -7.26
C ILE A 38 -23.30 -14.32 -7.87
N PHE A 39 -23.83 -13.20 -8.38
CA PHE A 39 -23.05 -12.14 -9.02
C PHE A 39 -22.12 -11.43 -8.04
N TYR A 40 -22.62 -11.16 -6.83
CA TYR A 40 -21.80 -10.58 -5.77
C TYR A 40 -20.66 -11.52 -5.39
N LYS A 41 -20.96 -12.80 -5.13
CA LYS A 41 -19.93 -13.80 -4.76
C LYS A 41 -18.88 -13.94 -5.86
N PHE A 42 -19.29 -13.94 -7.14
CA PHE A 42 -18.35 -13.98 -8.25
C PHE A 42 -17.44 -12.74 -8.28
N ALA A 43 -18.01 -11.54 -8.20
CA ALA A 43 -17.24 -10.30 -8.20
C ALA A 43 -16.30 -10.18 -6.99
N GLU A 44 -16.73 -10.63 -5.82
CA GLU A 44 -15.92 -10.70 -4.61
C GLU A 44 -14.70 -11.62 -4.81
N HIS A 45 -14.90 -12.84 -5.31
CA HIS A 45 -13.80 -13.78 -5.54
C HIS A 45 -12.84 -13.29 -6.64
N LEU A 46 -13.38 -12.68 -7.70
CA LEU A 46 -12.59 -12.06 -8.77
C LEU A 46 -11.75 -10.91 -8.23
N PHE A 47 -12.37 -9.98 -7.52
CA PHE A 47 -11.68 -8.82 -6.96
C PHE A 47 -10.57 -9.25 -5.97
N ILE A 48 -10.89 -10.13 -5.02
CA ILE A 48 -9.92 -10.58 -4.03
C ILE A 48 -8.82 -11.41 -4.69
N GLY A 49 -9.13 -12.24 -5.68
CA GLY A 49 -8.16 -13.06 -6.41
C GLY A 49 -7.17 -12.21 -7.21
N VAL A 50 -7.67 -11.25 -8.00
CA VAL A 50 -6.84 -10.34 -8.81
C VAL A 50 -6.01 -9.43 -7.90
N SER A 51 -6.61 -8.87 -6.85
CA SER A 51 -5.90 -7.98 -5.91
C SER A 51 -4.78 -8.71 -5.19
N ALA A 52 -5.06 -9.88 -4.61
CA ALA A 52 -4.04 -10.66 -3.92
C ALA A 52 -2.96 -11.17 -4.90
N GLY A 53 -3.33 -11.57 -6.13
CA GLY A 53 -2.37 -11.99 -7.16
C GLY A 53 -1.40 -10.87 -7.56
N TYR A 54 -1.93 -9.67 -7.83
CA TYR A 54 -1.11 -8.48 -8.07
C TYR A 54 -0.17 -8.21 -6.90
N TRP A 55 -0.69 -8.29 -5.67
CA TRP A 55 0.07 -7.97 -4.48
C TRP A 55 1.19 -8.97 -4.17
N VAL A 56 1.02 -10.28 -4.46
CA VAL A 56 2.13 -11.25 -4.39
C VAL A 56 3.28 -10.82 -5.29
N VAL A 57 2.97 -10.56 -6.56
CA VAL A 57 3.96 -10.26 -7.59
C VAL A 57 4.66 -8.95 -7.25
N TYR A 58 3.87 -7.93 -6.87
CA TYR A 58 4.39 -6.65 -6.41
C TYR A 58 5.34 -6.83 -5.23
N THR A 59 4.92 -7.52 -4.18
CA THR A 59 5.74 -7.72 -2.97
C THR A 59 7.04 -8.46 -3.26
N TYR A 60 6.99 -9.44 -4.17
CA TYR A 60 8.19 -10.13 -4.62
C TYR A 60 9.18 -9.19 -5.31
N TRP A 61 8.73 -8.42 -6.29
CA TRP A 61 9.61 -7.52 -7.06
C TRP A 61 10.07 -6.31 -6.25
N SER A 62 9.21 -5.77 -5.38
CA SER A 62 9.51 -4.56 -4.61
C SER A 62 10.38 -4.83 -3.39
N TYR A 63 10.26 -5.99 -2.75
CA TYR A 63 10.94 -6.25 -1.48
C TYR A 63 11.86 -7.47 -1.51
N LEU A 64 11.44 -8.59 -2.11
CA LEU A 64 12.27 -9.81 -2.05
C LEU A 64 13.42 -9.76 -3.06
N HIS A 65 13.12 -9.36 -4.29
CA HIS A 65 14.12 -9.25 -5.36
C HIS A 65 15.32 -8.36 -4.96
N PRO A 66 15.12 -7.10 -4.53
CA PRO A 66 16.25 -6.23 -4.20
C PRO A 66 16.97 -6.61 -2.89
N ASN A 67 16.23 -7.06 -1.88
CA ASN A 67 16.83 -7.30 -0.56
C ASN A 67 17.56 -8.65 -0.47
N ILE A 68 17.19 -9.64 -1.28
CA ILE A 68 17.83 -10.95 -1.27
C ILE A 68 18.80 -11.07 -2.45
N PHE A 69 18.29 -11.05 -3.68
CA PHE A 69 19.09 -11.38 -4.86
C PHE A 69 20.12 -10.29 -5.18
N LEU A 70 19.67 -9.04 -5.32
CA LEU A 70 20.60 -7.93 -5.60
C LEU A 70 21.60 -7.71 -4.46
N SER A 71 21.18 -7.94 -3.21
CA SER A 71 22.07 -7.81 -2.05
C SER A 71 23.14 -8.90 -2.00
N LEU A 72 22.78 -10.14 -2.31
CA LEU A 72 23.73 -11.25 -2.41
C LEU A 72 24.73 -11.04 -3.56
N GLU A 73 24.24 -10.67 -4.73
CA GLU A 73 25.08 -10.35 -5.89
C GLU A 73 26.07 -9.23 -5.58
N ARG A 74 25.60 -8.17 -4.91
CA ARG A 74 26.47 -7.07 -4.48
C ARG A 74 27.56 -7.54 -3.52
N ILE A 75 27.24 -8.38 -2.53
CA ILE A 75 28.23 -8.89 -1.56
C ILE A 75 29.28 -9.78 -2.25
N LEU A 76 28.85 -10.68 -3.14
CA LEU A 76 29.75 -11.55 -3.90
C LEU A 76 30.69 -10.73 -4.79
N TYR A 77 30.17 -9.70 -5.46
CA TYR A 77 30.97 -8.83 -6.32
C TYR A 77 32.00 -8.02 -5.52
N MET A 78 31.62 -7.48 -4.36
CA MET A 78 32.53 -6.70 -3.50
C MET A 78 33.65 -7.57 -2.92
N ASN A 79 33.37 -8.82 -2.52
CA ASN A 79 34.38 -9.76 -2.06
C ASN A 79 35.36 -10.16 -3.17
N TYR A 80 34.90 -10.27 -4.42
CA TYR A 80 35.76 -10.55 -5.56
C TYR A 80 36.71 -9.39 -5.86
N LEU A 81 36.19 -8.15 -5.92
CA LEU A 81 37.02 -6.95 -6.12
C LEU A 81 38.05 -6.77 -5.00
N HIS A 82 37.66 -7.03 -3.74
CA HIS A 82 38.58 -6.95 -2.61
C HIS A 82 39.72 -7.97 -2.74
N ASN A 83 39.42 -9.21 -3.12
CA ASN A 83 40.45 -10.25 -3.33
C ASN A 83 41.32 -10.02 -4.58
N SER A 84 40.78 -9.40 -5.64
CA SER A 84 41.56 -9.06 -6.85
C SER A 84 42.49 -7.86 -6.65
N LEU A 85 42.12 -6.90 -5.79
CA LEU A 85 42.93 -5.72 -5.50
C LEU A 85 44.06 -5.99 -4.48
N ILE A 86 43.94 -7.04 -3.66
CA ILE A 86 44.92 -7.39 -2.61
C ILE A 86 45.96 -8.41 -3.10
N LYS A 87 45.67 -9.14 -4.18
CA LYS A 87 46.54 -10.21 -4.69
C LYS A 87 46.86 -9.95 -6.17
N ASP A 88 47.95 -9.23 -6.43
CA ASP A 88 48.58 -9.09 -7.75
C ASP A 88 49.10 -10.45 -8.27
N GLN A 89 48.21 -11.40 -8.56
CA GLN A 89 48.57 -12.62 -9.28
C GLN A 89 47.54 -13.01 -10.34
N VAL A 90 48.09 -13.17 -11.54
CA VAL A 90 47.53 -13.67 -12.80
C VAL A 90 46.38 -14.66 -12.58
N ILE A 91 45.24 -14.34 -13.17
CA ILE A 91 43.98 -15.08 -13.09
C ILE A 91 44.07 -16.30 -14.03
N PRO A 92 44.14 -17.56 -13.54
CA PRO A 92 43.75 -18.68 -14.37
C PRO A 92 42.24 -18.56 -14.64
N TYR A 93 41.88 -18.59 -15.92
CA TYR A 93 40.52 -18.57 -16.44
C TYR A 93 39.75 -19.80 -15.91
N TYR A 94 39.31 -19.75 -14.65
CA TYR A 94 38.28 -20.63 -14.13
C TYR A 94 36.99 -19.83 -14.16
N ASN A 95 36.37 -19.81 -15.35
CA ASN A 95 34.95 -19.60 -15.62
C ASN A 95 34.25 -18.64 -14.66
N PHE A 96 34.65 -17.37 -14.72
CA PHE A 96 33.90 -16.28 -14.09
C PHE A 96 32.56 -16.02 -14.81
N ASP A 97 32.38 -16.59 -16.02
CA ASP A 97 31.12 -16.67 -16.76
C ASP A 97 30.01 -17.45 -16.02
N LEU A 98 30.34 -18.25 -14.99
CA LEU A 98 29.34 -18.94 -14.17
C LEU A 98 28.84 -18.10 -12.98
N ILE A 99 29.56 -17.02 -12.62
CA ILE A 99 29.22 -16.15 -11.49
C ILE A 99 28.76 -14.75 -11.97
N LEU A 100 29.09 -14.36 -13.21
CA LEU A 100 28.59 -13.14 -13.86
C LEU A 100 27.54 -13.30 -15.00
N PRO A 101 26.63 -14.30 -15.03
CA PRO A 101 25.45 -14.14 -15.87
C PRO A 101 24.45 -13.11 -15.29
N ILE A 102 24.50 -12.81 -13.98
CA ILE A 102 23.45 -12.00 -13.36
C ILE A 102 23.67 -10.49 -13.51
N VAL A 103 24.92 -10.05 -13.70
CA VAL A 103 25.22 -8.69 -14.20
C VAL A 103 25.32 -8.73 -15.72
N GLY A 104 24.25 -9.16 -16.38
CA GLY A 104 24.04 -8.81 -17.77
C GLY A 104 23.91 -7.29 -17.85
N ASN A 105 24.62 -6.66 -18.80
CA ASN A 105 24.56 -5.23 -19.13
C ASN A 105 23.25 -4.59 -18.66
N TYR A 106 23.28 -3.87 -17.53
CA TYR A 106 22.16 -3.02 -17.13
C TYR A 106 22.19 -1.78 -18.05
N LYS A 107 21.93 -2.00 -19.34
CA LYS A 107 21.36 -0.95 -20.16
C LYS A 107 20.03 -0.65 -19.48
N LEU A 108 19.92 0.57 -19.00
CA LEU A 108 18.75 1.18 -18.37
C LEU A 108 17.52 1.02 -19.30
N THR A 109 16.89 -0.15 -19.29
CA THR A 109 15.73 -0.47 -20.12
C THR A 109 14.73 -1.24 -19.26
N LEU A 110 13.71 -0.53 -18.77
CA LEU A 110 12.40 -1.01 -18.33
C LEU A 110 12.32 -2.51 -17.94
N GLY A 111 12.83 -2.85 -16.74
CA GLY A 111 12.29 -3.86 -15.82
C GLY A 111 11.93 -5.28 -16.32
N LEU A 112 12.35 -5.70 -17.51
CA LEU A 112 12.11 -7.05 -18.03
C LEU A 112 13.47 -7.76 -18.16
N PRO A 113 13.79 -8.74 -17.29
CA PRO A 113 15.01 -9.53 -17.42
C PRO A 113 15.07 -10.18 -18.80
N SER A 114 16.18 -10.02 -19.52
CA SER A 114 16.40 -10.63 -20.82
C SER A 114 16.27 -12.16 -20.72
N LEU A 115 15.35 -12.73 -21.51
CA LEU A 115 14.90 -14.11 -21.42
C LEU A 115 15.91 -15.18 -21.89
N THR A 116 17.14 -14.82 -22.29
CA THR A 116 17.88 -15.63 -23.27
C THR A 116 19.17 -16.33 -22.81
N SER A 117 19.52 -16.40 -21.52
CA SER A 117 20.62 -17.32 -21.11
C SER A 117 20.69 -17.79 -19.65
N ASN A 118 19.96 -17.17 -18.73
CA ASN A 118 20.23 -17.37 -17.30
C ASN A 118 19.09 -18.13 -16.62
N PHE A 119 19.31 -19.42 -16.32
CA PHE A 119 18.39 -20.26 -15.55
C PHE A 119 17.90 -19.57 -14.26
N TRP A 120 18.79 -18.83 -13.59
CA TRP A 120 18.49 -18.04 -12.39
C TRP A 120 17.54 -16.85 -12.65
N ALA A 121 17.70 -16.15 -13.78
CA ALA A 121 16.80 -15.05 -14.15
C ALA A 121 15.40 -15.57 -14.52
N LEU A 122 15.34 -16.76 -15.14
CA LEU A 122 14.08 -17.43 -15.44
C LEU A 122 13.36 -17.84 -14.14
N LEU A 123 14.07 -18.44 -13.18
CA LEU A 123 13.52 -18.84 -11.87
C LEU A 123 12.89 -17.64 -11.13
N ASN A 124 13.58 -16.50 -11.18
CA ASN A 124 13.17 -15.25 -10.54
C ASN A 124 11.86 -14.67 -11.10
N ILE A 125 11.51 -14.96 -12.36
CA ILE A 125 10.21 -14.60 -12.96
C ILE A 125 9.17 -15.69 -12.69
N ILE A 126 9.57 -16.95 -12.78
CA ILE A 126 8.65 -18.09 -12.65
C ILE A 126 8.06 -18.17 -11.25
N ILE A 127 8.87 -18.01 -10.19
CA ILE A 127 8.41 -18.11 -8.80
C ILE A 127 7.25 -17.14 -8.50
N PRO A 128 7.38 -15.81 -8.70
CA PRO A 128 6.28 -14.89 -8.43
C PRO A 128 5.08 -15.10 -9.35
N THR A 129 5.31 -15.51 -10.61
CA THR A 129 4.22 -15.79 -11.55
C THR A 129 3.41 -17.00 -11.11
N ILE A 130 4.06 -18.07 -10.67
CA ILE A 130 3.40 -19.24 -10.10
C ILE A 130 2.64 -18.83 -8.84
N LEU A 131 3.29 -18.14 -7.89
CA LEU A 131 2.61 -17.72 -6.66
C LEU A 131 1.41 -16.81 -6.94
N GLY A 132 1.49 -15.92 -7.92
CA GLY A 132 0.38 -15.09 -8.38
C GLY A 132 -0.75 -15.91 -9.02
N LEU A 133 -0.44 -16.88 -9.88
CA LEU A 133 -1.42 -17.79 -10.48
C LEU A 133 -2.09 -18.68 -9.43
N LEU A 134 -1.37 -19.15 -8.41
CA LEU A 134 -1.93 -19.96 -7.32
C LEU A 134 -2.99 -19.20 -6.52
N VAL A 135 -2.92 -17.86 -6.44
CA VAL A 135 -3.97 -17.05 -5.80
C VAL A 135 -5.27 -17.10 -6.61
N LEU A 136 -5.19 -17.16 -7.95
CA LEU A 136 -6.39 -17.27 -8.80
C LEU A 136 -7.14 -18.59 -8.59
N ALA A 137 -6.50 -19.62 -8.03
CA ALA A 137 -7.18 -20.85 -7.63
C ALA A 137 -8.28 -20.61 -6.58
N LYS A 138 -8.29 -19.46 -5.90
CA LYS A 138 -9.38 -19.03 -5.01
C LYS A 138 -10.72 -18.87 -5.74
N LEU A 139 -10.72 -18.62 -7.05
CA LEU A 139 -11.93 -18.55 -7.88
C LEU A 139 -12.71 -19.87 -7.88
N PHE A 140 -12.04 -21.00 -7.61
CA PHE A 140 -12.66 -22.32 -7.57
C PHE A 140 -12.64 -22.88 -6.14
N PRO A 141 -13.80 -23.02 -5.46
CA PRO A 141 -13.86 -23.47 -4.07
C PRO A 141 -13.23 -24.86 -3.84
N LYS A 142 -13.16 -25.71 -4.87
CA LYS A 142 -12.54 -27.05 -4.79
C LYS A 142 -11.00 -27.03 -4.73
N ILE A 143 -10.34 -26.05 -5.38
CA ILE A 143 -8.86 -25.95 -5.43
C ILE A 143 -8.36 -24.76 -4.59
N GLY A 144 -9.26 -24.02 -3.93
CA GLY A 144 -8.93 -22.85 -3.12
C GLY A 144 -7.93 -23.10 -1.97
N TRP A 145 -7.66 -24.37 -1.61
CA TRP A 145 -6.61 -24.70 -0.65
C TRP A 145 -5.20 -24.31 -1.13
N VAL A 146 -4.95 -24.37 -2.43
CA VAL A 146 -3.63 -24.07 -3.02
C VAL A 146 -3.29 -22.58 -2.87
N SER A 147 -4.31 -21.72 -2.94
CA SER A 147 -4.15 -20.27 -2.72
C SER A 147 -3.65 -19.94 -1.31
N ARG A 148 -3.78 -20.84 -0.33
CA ARG A 148 -3.31 -20.58 1.05
C ARG A 148 -1.79 -20.45 1.13
N ILE A 149 -1.04 -21.12 0.27
CA ILE A 149 0.43 -21.06 0.24
C ILE A 149 0.87 -19.63 -0.12
N SER A 150 0.30 -19.07 -1.20
CA SER A 150 0.59 -17.71 -1.62
C SER A 150 0.12 -16.67 -0.60
N ILE A 151 -1.03 -16.87 0.04
CA ILE A 151 -1.54 -15.96 1.08
C ILE A 151 -0.67 -16.00 2.34
N ALA A 152 -0.20 -17.17 2.76
CA ALA A 152 0.71 -17.29 3.90
C ALA A 152 2.03 -16.57 3.63
N PHE A 153 2.57 -16.71 2.41
CA PHE A 153 3.77 -16.00 1.97
C PHE A 153 3.60 -14.48 2.01
N ILE A 154 2.50 -13.97 1.45
CA ILE A 154 2.09 -12.55 1.52
C ILE A 154 2.10 -12.04 2.96
N ILE A 155 1.38 -12.72 3.85
CA ILE A 155 1.21 -12.27 5.24
C ILE A 155 2.55 -12.28 5.97
N GLY A 156 3.37 -13.31 5.77
CA GLY A 156 4.69 -13.42 6.38
C GLY A 156 5.64 -12.29 5.96
N VAL A 157 5.75 -12.05 4.65
CA VAL A 157 6.64 -11.00 4.11
C VAL A 157 6.17 -9.62 4.57
N THR A 158 4.88 -9.33 4.49
CA THR A 158 4.36 -8.01 4.84
C THR A 158 4.32 -7.75 6.32
N ALA A 159 4.04 -8.76 7.16
CA ALA A 159 4.22 -8.61 8.60
C ALA A 159 5.68 -8.27 8.93
N GLY A 160 6.65 -8.97 8.32
CA GLY A 160 8.07 -8.67 8.50
C GLY A 160 8.45 -7.25 8.09
N ILE A 161 7.99 -6.81 6.91
CA ILE A 161 8.24 -5.45 6.40
C ILE A 161 7.58 -4.41 7.31
N ASN A 162 6.31 -4.57 7.68
CA ASN A 162 5.59 -3.57 8.47
C ASN A 162 6.17 -3.44 9.88
N ILE A 163 6.62 -4.53 10.50
CA ILE A 163 7.26 -4.46 11.83
C ILE A 163 8.54 -3.64 11.75
N TYR A 164 9.39 -3.89 10.76
CA TYR A 164 10.68 -3.19 10.65
C TYR A 164 10.53 -1.79 10.06
N SER A 165 9.93 -1.68 8.88
CA SER A 165 9.83 -0.43 8.11
C SER A 165 8.83 0.53 8.75
N THR A 166 7.58 0.11 8.91
CA THR A 166 6.52 0.99 9.42
C THR A 166 6.65 1.20 10.93
N GLY A 167 6.98 0.16 11.70
CA GLY A 167 7.15 0.27 13.16
C GLY A 167 8.23 1.29 13.54
N ILE A 168 9.41 1.21 12.92
CA ILE A 168 10.50 2.17 13.18
C ILE A 168 10.14 3.56 12.61
N ALA A 169 9.59 3.62 11.40
CA ALA A 169 9.22 4.90 10.77
C ALA A 169 8.15 5.65 11.57
N ASP A 170 7.14 4.96 12.11
CA ASP A 170 6.07 5.57 12.89
C ASP A 170 6.59 6.11 14.23
N ILE A 171 7.51 5.40 14.89
CA ILE A 171 8.17 5.90 16.11
C ILE A 171 8.98 7.16 15.80
N ILE A 172 9.81 7.13 14.74
CA ILE A 172 10.58 8.30 14.32
C ILE A 172 9.65 9.46 13.96
N LYS A 173 8.55 9.18 13.24
CA LYS A 173 7.56 10.18 12.86
C LYS A 173 6.89 10.79 14.09
N GLN A 174 6.51 9.99 15.09
CA GLN A 174 5.92 10.49 16.34
C GLN A 174 6.90 11.37 17.12
N ILE A 175 8.18 11.00 17.17
CA ILE A 175 9.23 11.82 17.78
C ILE A 175 9.37 13.15 17.03
N ASN A 176 9.50 13.09 15.70
CA ASN A 176 9.64 14.28 14.86
C ASN A 176 8.41 15.19 14.93
N SER A 177 7.20 14.63 14.95
CA SER A 177 5.95 15.39 15.12
C SER A 177 5.87 16.08 16.47
N THR A 178 6.54 15.55 17.50
CA THR A 178 6.61 16.18 18.82
C THR A 178 7.69 17.27 18.89
N ILE A 179 8.81 17.11 18.19
CA ILE A 179 9.95 18.05 18.21
C ILE A 179 9.74 19.26 17.28
N ASN A 180 9.25 19.04 16.05
CA ASN A 180 9.09 20.09 15.03
C ASN A 180 8.29 21.34 15.48
N PRO A 181 7.20 21.23 16.27
CA PRO A 181 6.50 22.42 16.76
C PRO A 181 7.34 23.23 17.75
N ILE A 182 8.24 22.60 18.51
CA ILE A 182 9.09 23.23 19.54
C ILE A 182 10.17 24.10 18.89
N PHE A 183 10.74 23.64 17.78
CA PHE A 183 11.73 24.38 17.00
C PHE A 183 11.47 24.19 15.52
N ASN A 184 11.04 25.25 14.83
CA ASN A 184 10.87 25.18 13.38
C ASN A 184 12.25 25.19 12.71
N LEU A 185 12.73 24.01 12.31
CA LEU A 185 14.05 23.82 11.72
C LEU A 185 14.25 24.59 10.40
N THR A 186 13.17 25.00 9.73
CA THR A 186 13.24 25.69 8.42
C THR A 186 13.38 27.20 8.55
N THR A 187 12.85 27.80 9.62
CA THR A 187 12.82 29.27 9.82
C THR A 187 13.58 29.73 11.06
N GLY A 188 14.08 28.81 11.88
CA GLY A 188 14.77 29.11 13.14
C GLY A 188 13.89 29.80 14.19
N SER A 189 12.58 29.89 13.94
CA SER A 189 11.60 30.56 14.80
C SER A 189 10.86 29.53 15.66
N ILE A 190 10.45 29.95 16.87
CA ILE A 190 9.63 29.12 17.75
C ILE A 190 8.17 29.48 17.51
N ASP A 191 7.37 28.52 17.02
CA ASP A 191 5.92 28.66 17.01
C ASP A 191 5.40 28.32 18.42
N TRP A 192 5.33 29.34 19.25
CA TRP A 192 4.93 29.22 20.65
C TRP A 192 3.53 28.61 20.81
N VAL A 193 2.61 28.87 19.89
CA VAL A 193 1.23 28.37 19.99
C VAL A 193 1.20 26.87 19.76
N SER A 194 1.79 26.41 18.65
CA SER A 194 1.85 24.99 18.33
C SER A 194 2.67 24.20 19.36
N THR A 195 3.76 24.80 19.87
CA THR A 195 4.58 24.22 20.94
C THR A 195 3.76 23.96 22.21
N ILE A 196 3.02 24.96 22.69
CA ILE A 196 2.24 24.85 23.93
C ILE A 196 1.10 23.84 23.75
N ILE A 197 0.39 23.88 22.62
CA ILE A 197 -0.70 22.94 22.35
C ILE A 197 -0.19 21.50 22.32
N MET A 198 0.95 21.26 21.65
CA MET A 198 1.56 19.93 21.57
C MET A 198 2.08 19.44 22.93
N LEU A 199 2.78 20.30 23.68
CA LEU A 199 3.31 19.94 24.99
C LEU A 199 2.20 19.64 26.00
N VAL A 200 1.18 20.50 26.08
CA VAL A 200 0.01 20.30 26.94
C VAL A 200 -0.79 19.08 26.50
N GLY A 201 -0.99 18.90 25.19
CA GLY A 201 -1.72 17.76 24.64
C GLY A 201 -1.04 16.42 24.96
N VAL A 202 0.27 16.29 24.72
CA VAL A 202 1.02 15.04 24.99
C VAL A 202 1.09 14.74 26.49
N LEU A 203 1.42 15.73 27.32
CA LEU A 203 1.52 15.52 28.78
C LEU A 203 0.16 15.18 29.40
N SER A 204 -0.92 15.88 29.00
CA SER A 204 -2.26 15.62 29.55
C SER A 204 -2.84 14.27 29.10
N THR A 205 -2.59 13.86 27.85
CA THR A 205 -3.02 12.54 27.35
C THR A 205 -2.23 11.39 27.97
N LEU A 206 -0.92 11.55 28.18
CA LEU A 206 -0.10 10.57 28.93
C LEU A 206 -0.57 10.44 30.37
N LEU A 207 -0.89 11.55 31.04
CA LEU A 207 -1.48 11.51 32.38
C LEU A 207 -2.83 10.77 32.39
N TYR A 208 -3.70 11.00 31.40
CA TYR A 208 -4.98 10.27 31.29
C TYR A 208 -4.79 8.75 31.16
N PHE A 209 -3.80 8.30 30.37
CA PHE A 209 -3.51 6.87 30.19
C PHE A 209 -2.68 6.25 31.32
N TYR A 210 -2.19 7.06 32.25
CA TYR A 210 -1.46 6.56 33.41
C TYR A 210 -2.45 5.93 34.42
N PHE A 211 -2.84 4.69 34.15
CA PHE A 211 -3.85 3.94 34.91
C PHE A 211 -3.42 3.57 36.35
N ALA A 212 -2.17 3.83 36.74
CA ALA A 212 -1.63 3.41 38.03
C ALA A 212 -1.97 4.34 39.19
N ILE A 213 -2.58 5.52 38.95
CA ILE A 213 -2.92 6.48 40.01
C ILE A 213 -4.39 6.93 39.88
N GLU A 214 -5.10 6.95 41.01
CA GLU A 214 -6.38 7.65 41.11
C GLU A 214 -6.15 9.16 41.15
N PHE A 215 -6.53 9.87 40.09
CA PHE A 215 -6.41 11.33 40.05
C PHE A 215 -7.46 11.99 40.94
N LYS A 216 -7.01 12.67 42.01
CA LYS A 216 -7.83 13.52 42.89
C LYS A 216 -7.30 14.96 42.86
N GLY A 217 -8.19 15.94 42.99
CA GLY A 217 -7.82 17.37 43.06
C GLY A 217 -7.46 18.00 41.69
N PRO A 218 -6.56 19.01 41.64
CA PRO A 218 -6.32 19.84 40.45
C PRO A 218 -5.74 19.08 39.25
N VAL A 219 -5.07 17.95 39.48
CA VAL A 219 -4.55 17.06 38.42
C VAL A 219 -5.70 16.49 37.57
N LEU A 220 -6.89 16.30 38.15
CA LEU A 220 -8.08 15.83 37.44
C LEU A 220 -8.49 16.80 36.32
N ASN A 221 -8.27 18.11 36.49
CA ASN A 221 -8.59 19.10 35.47
C ASN A 221 -7.62 19.02 34.28
N VAL A 222 -6.34 18.72 34.53
CA VAL A 222 -5.34 18.48 33.47
C VAL A 222 -5.69 17.20 32.70
N VAL A 223 -6.12 16.15 33.40
CA VAL A 223 -6.55 14.89 32.78
C VAL A 223 -7.79 15.08 31.89
N LYS A 224 -8.76 15.92 32.31
CA LYS A 224 -9.93 16.26 31.48
C LYS A 224 -9.56 16.93 30.16
N ILE A 225 -8.51 17.76 30.15
CA ILE A 225 -7.97 18.35 28.91
C ILE A 225 -7.44 17.23 28.00
N GLY A 226 -6.71 16.25 28.56
CA GLY A 226 -6.24 15.08 27.81
C GLY A 226 -7.37 14.28 27.17
N ILE A 227 -8.51 14.14 27.85
CA ILE A 227 -9.70 13.48 27.29
C ILE A 227 -10.21 14.21 26.04
N ILE A 228 -10.22 15.55 26.06
CA ILE A 228 -10.65 16.35 24.89
C ILE A 228 -9.70 16.12 23.70
N PHE A 229 -8.39 16.13 23.92
CA PHE A 229 -7.42 15.82 22.87
C PHE A 229 -7.61 14.42 22.29
N LEU A 230 -7.89 13.44 23.14
CA LEU A 230 -8.14 12.06 22.75
C LEU A 230 -9.46 11.93 21.96
N MET A 231 -10.52 12.64 22.36
CA MET A 231 -11.77 12.70 21.60
C MET A 231 -11.57 13.32 20.21
N ILE A 232 -10.74 14.36 20.09
CA ILE A 232 -10.40 14.95 18.78
C ILE A 232 -9.57 13.96 17.95
N GLY A 233 -8.56 13.30 18.53
CA GLY A 233 -7.72 12.32 17.84
C GLY A 233 -8.52 11.13 17.31
N PHE A 234 -9.34 10.49 18.15
CA PHE A 234 -10.20 9.40 17.69
C PHE A 234 -11.32 9.89 16.77
N GLY A 235 -11.91 11.06 17.04
CA GLY A 235 -12.95 11.65 16.20
C GLY A 235 -12.47 11.93 14.77
N THR A 236 -11.25 12.45 14.63
CA THR A 236 -10.62 12.63 13.30
C THR A 236 -10.34 11.29 12.63
N ALA A 237 -9.80 10.30 13.33
CA ALA A 237 -9.55 8.97 12.77
C ALA A 237 -10.84 8.30 12.25
N PHE A 238 -11.92 8.30 13.04
CA PHE A 238 -13.22 7.80 12.59
C PHE A 238 -13.77 8.63 11.42
N GLY A 239 -13.74 9.96 11.53
CA GLY A 239 -14.19 10.88 10.48
C GLY A 239 -13.50 10.66 9.14
N PHE A 240 -12.18 10.44 9.14
CA PHE A 240 -11.42 10.15 7.93
C PHE A 240 -11.89 8.86 7.24
N THR A 241 -12.18 7.81 8.00
CA THR A 241 -12.66 6.55 7.41
C THR A 241 -14.06 6.68 6.81
N VAL A 242 -14.95 7.44 7.46
CA VAL A 242 -16.30 7.70 6.95
C VAL A 242 -16.23 8.55 5.68
N MET A 243 -15.42 9.61 5.69
CA MET A 243 -15.22 10.47 4.53
C MET A 243 -14.63 9.68 3.35
N ALA A 244 -13.66 8.81 3.58
CA ALA A 244 -13.06 8.00 2.53
C ALA A 244 -14.11 7.08 1.87
N ARG A 245 -14.96 6.40 2.66
CA ARG A 245 -16.00 5.53 2.13
C ARG A 245 -17.11 6.31 1.41
N ALA A 246 -17.54 7.45 1.96
CA ALA A 246 -18.51 8.32 1.31
C ALA A 246 -17.96 8.91 0.00
N SER A 247 -16.70 9.34 -0.01
CA SER A 247 -16.01 9.84 -1.20
C SER A 247 -15.92 8.78 -2.29
N LEU A 248 -15.58 7.54 -1.95
CA LEU A 248 -15.59 6.42 -2.91
C LEU A 248 -16.99 6.18 -3.48
N ALA A 249 -18.03 6.22 -2.64
CA ALA A 249 -19.42 6.08 -3.12
C ALA A 249 -19.80 7.20 -4.09
N ILE A 250 -19.47 8.46 -3.77
CA ILE A 250 -19.71 9.61 -4.65
C ILE A 250 -18.98 9.44 -5.99
N GLN A 251 -17.72 9.00 -5.95
CA GLN A 251 -16.94 8.74 -7.17
C GLN A 251 -17.61 7.67 -8.04
N ILE A 252 -18.16 6.62 -7.43
CA ILE A 252 -18.87 5.56 -8.16
C ILE A 252 -20.20 6.05 -8.73
N PHE A 253 -20.98 6.83 -7.98
CA PHE A 253 -22.21 7.43 -8.51
C PHE A 253 -21.92 8.38 -9.68
N ASN A 254 -20.87 9.19 -9.55
CA ASN A 254 -20.40 10.08 -10.60
C ASN A 254 -20.00 9.28 -11.86
N PHE A 255 -19.25 8.18 -11.68
CA PHE A 255 -18.92 7.27 -12.77
C PHE A 255 -20.18 6.73 -13.47
N LEU A 256 -21.15 6.20 -12.72
CA LEU A 256 -22.35 5.59 -13.29
C LEU A 256 -23.22 6.60 -14.07
N ILE A 257 -23.37 7.81 -13.53
CA ILE A 257 -24.23 8.84 -14.13
C ILE A 257 -23.54 9.53 -15.31
N ASN A 258 -22.29 9.95 -15.13
CA ASN A 258 -21.61 10.82 -16.11
C ASN A 258 -20.78 10.04 -17.14
N GLN A 259 -20.13 8.94 -16.74
CA GLN A 259 -19.26 8.19 -17.65
C GLN A 259 -20.00 7.05 -18.33
N TRP A 260 -20.89 6.33 -17.61
CA TRP A 260 -21.61 5.21 -18.19
C TRP A 260 -22.91 5.63 -18.90
N LEU A 261 -23.84 6.29 -18.20
CA LEU A 261 -25.10 6.75 -18.77
C LEU A 261 -24.97 8.07 -19.55
N GLY A 262 -23.94 8.86 -19.27
CA GLY A 262 -23.66 10.13 -19.93
C GLY A 262 -24.79 11.16 -19.81
N ILE A 263 -25.47 11.19 -18.66
CA ILE A 263 -26.55 12.15 -18.41
C ILE A 263 -25.92 13.53 -18.22
N LYS A 264 -26.12 14.42 -19.19
CA LYS A 264 -25.73 15.83 -19.06
C LYS A 264 -26.96 16.67 -18.81
N ILE A 265 -26.92 17.42 -17.72
CA ILE A 265 -27.94 18.40 -17.33
C ILE A 265 -27.44 19.75 -17.86
N ASN A 266 -28.02 20.23 -18.95
CA ASN A 266 -27.79 21.58 -19.50
C ASN A 266 -28.93 22.52 -19.11
#